data_AF-A0AAV9MX05-F1
#
_entry.id   AF-A0AAV9MX05-F1
#
_cell.length_a   1.000
_cell.length_b   1.000
_cell.length_c   1.000
_cell.angle_alpha   90.00
_cell.angle_beta   90.00
_cell.angle_gamma   90.00
#
_symmetry.space_group_name_H-M   'P 1'
#
loop_
_entity.id
_entity.type
_entity.pdbx_description
1 polymer ?
#
loop_
_entity_poly.entity_id
_entity_poly.type
_entity_poly.pdbx_seq_one_letter_code
_entity_poly.pdbx_strand_id
1 'polypeptide(L)'
;MLQAPPLHVHLLQSESLVVLSGRVGTTTTYGLIDTIHTPETANEANPYEITPMMPHTFWPDPAATEDTTFLIKAHPSLDGMDARMDRLFFQSLLKYISDVAEKKERMDILQIMLIQHVSATAMVMFPGAWFLGPLRWWIPWKLQALGSTIAQWQGKKTLIQRYLSKEDWEEAQPRVDGRSKIA
;
A
#
# COMPACT_ATOMS: atom_id res chain seq x y z
N MET A 1 15.42 10.89 -1.17
CA MET A 1 14.94 9.96 -2.21
C MET A 1 13.47 9.71 -1.95
N LEU A 2 12.61 9.91 -2.93
CA LEU A 2 11.21 9.51 -2.84
C LEU A 2 11.20 7.97 -2.73
N GLN A 3 10.78 7.42 -1.59
CA GLN A 3 10.60 5.98 -1.44
C GLN A 3 9.21 5.63 -1.96
N ALA A 4 9.08 5.37 -3.26
CA ALA A 4 7.87 4.78 -3.80
C ALA A 4 7.73 3.33 -3.31
N PRO A 5 6.50 2.81 -3.14
CA PRO A 5 6.30 1.42 -2.80
C PRO A 5 6.97 0.53 -3.86
N PRO A 6 7.72 -0.51 -3.46
CA PRO A 6 8.25 -1.49 -4.40
C PRO A 6 7.11 -2.19 -5.16
N LEU A 7 7.42 -2.91 -6.25
CA LEU A 7 6.41 -3.57 -7.08
C LEU A 7 5.47 -4.46 -6.26
N HIS A 8 4.20 -4.08 -6.23
CA HIS A 8 3.19 -4.70 -5.38
C HIS A 8 1.86 -4.79 -6.13
N VAL A 9 0.92 -5.52 -5.53
CA VAL A 9 -0.43 -5.70 -6.06
C VAL A 9 -1.44 -5.52 -4.94
N HIS A 10 -2.48 -4.73 -5.19
CA HIS A 10 -3.67 -4.69 -4.35
C HIS A 10 -4.68 -5.73 -4.85
N LEU A 11 -5.18 -6.56 -3.95
CA LEU A 11 -6.13 -7.60 -4.30
C LEU A 11 -7.56 -7.05 -4.44
N LEU A 12 -7.89 -6.01 -3.67
CA LEU A 12 -9.26 -5.50 -3.46
C LEU A 12 -9.38 -3.97 -3.56
N GLN A 13 -8.33 -3.27 -3.98
CA GLN A 13 -8.30 -1.81 -4.07
C GLN A 13 -7.91 -1.43 -5.50
N SER A 14 -8.59 -0.45 -6.07
CA SER A 14 -8.10 0.28 -7.23
C SER A 14 -7.48 1.61 -6.81
N GLU A 15 -6.63 2.16 -7.65
CA GLU A 15 -6.06 3.50 -7.45
C GLU A 15 -6.23 4.34 -8.70
N SER A 16 -6.47 5.63 -8.54
CA SER A 16 -6.47 6.60 -9.64
C SER A 16 -5.26 7.52 -9.52
N LEU A 17 -4.46 7.60 -10.58
CA LEU A 17 -3.32 8.53 -10.71
C LEU A 17 -3.72 9.74 -11.55
N VAL A 18 -3.45 10.93 -11.01
CA VAL A 18 -3.58 12.22 -11.70
C VAL A 18 -2.28 13.00 -11.56
N VAL A 19 -1.65 13.37 -12.67
CA VAL A 19 -0.44 14.20 -12.70
C VAL A 19 -0.84 15.67 -12.82
N LEU A 20 -0.37 16.49 -11.87
CA LEU A 20 -0.64 17.93 -11.82
C LEU A 20 0.49 18.74 -12.47
N SER A 21 1.74 18.30 -12.30
CA SER A 21 2.94 18.91 -12.90
C SER A 21 4.04 17.86 -13.08
N GLY A 22 4.99 18.11 -13.97
CA GLY A 22 6.12 17.20 -14.21
C GLY A 22 5.73 15.86 -14.85
N ARG A 23 6.47 14.80 -14.50
CA ARG A 23 6.42 13.49 -15.16
C ARG A 23 6.68 12.36 -14.17
N VAL A 24 5.78 11.39 -14.08
CA VAL A 24 5.93 10.22 -13.20
C VAL A 24 5.92 8.93 -14.02
N GLY A 25 6.86 8.04 -13.72
CA GLY A 25 6.90 6.71 -14.30
C GLY A 25 6.10 5.72 -13.45
N THR A 26 5.45 4.78 -14.13
CA THR A 26 4.89 3.58 -13.49
C THR A 26 5.42 2.34 -14.19
N THR A 27 5.82 1.33 -13.43
CA THR A 27 5.97 -0.03 -13.95
C THR A 27 4.73 -0.81 -13.56
N THR A 28 3.94 -1.27 -14.54
CA THR A 28 2.67 -1.95 -14.27
C THR A 28 2.59 -3.32 -14.93
N THR A 29 1.57 -4.09 -14.52
CA THR A 29 1.25 -5.43 -15.01
C THR A 29 2.30 -6.49 -14.67
N TYR A 30 1.94 -7.75 -14.91
CA TYR A 30 2.89 -8.87 -14.81
C TYR A 30 3.96 -8.88 -15.90
N GLY A 31 3.79 -8.06 -16.95
CA GLY A 31 4.73 -7.88 -18.04
C GLY A 31 5.79 -6.80 -17.78
N LEU A 32 5.72 -6.10 -16.64
CA LEU A 32 6.66 -5.02 -16.26
C LEU A 32 6.70 -3.91 -17.30
N ILE A 33 5.52 -3.40 -17.65
CA ILE A 33 5.35 -2.36 -18.66
C ILE A 33 5.63 -1.01 -18.01
N ASP A 34 6.66 -0.32 -18.51
CA ASP A 34 6.98 1.03 -18.09
C ASP A 34 6.14 2.05 -18.90
N THR A 35 5.48 2.95 -18.19
CA THR A 35 4.68 4.05 -18.77
C THR A 35 5.06 5.36 -18.10
N ILE A 36 5.24 6.41 -18.88
CA ILE A 36 5.38 7.78 -18.36
C ILE A 36 4.02 8.47 -18.42
N HIS A 37 3.62 9.07 -17.30
CA HIS A 37 2.41 9.86 -17.18
C HIS A 37 2.75 11.34 -17.03
N THR A 38 1.99 12.18 -17.72
CA THR A 38 2.10 13.64 -17.73
C THR A 38 0.71 14.26 -17.51
N PRO A 39 0.60 15.58 -17.27
CA PRO A 39 -0.70 16.25 -17.18
C PRO A 39 -1.58 16.08 -18.43
N GLU A 40 -0.99 15.82 -19.59
CA GLU A 40 -1.75 15.56 -20.82
C GLU A 40 -2.34 14.15 -20.86
N THR A 41 -1.62 13.15 -20.33
CA THR A 41 -2.01 11.74 -20.44
C THR A 41 -2.80 11.23 -19.24
N ALA A 42 -2.59 11.80 -18.07
CA ALA A 42 -3.22 11.39 -16.81
C ALA A 42 -3.64 12.62 -15.99
N ASN A 43 -4.77 13.25 -16.33
CA ASN A 43 -5.32 14.40 -15.61
C ASN A 43 -6.64 14.06 -14.89
N GLU A 44 -7.27 15.04 -14.24
CA GLU A 44 -8.54 14.82 -13.55
C GLU A 44 -9.68 14.34 -14.47
N ALA A 45 -9.67 14.74 -15.75
CA ALA A 45 -10.68 14.31 -16.72
C ALA A 45 -10.41 12.90 -17.28
N ASN A 46 -9.15 12.46 -17.25
CA ASN A 46 -8.71 11.14 -17.68
C ASN A 46 -7.65 10.58 -16.72
N PRO A 47 -8.05 10.17 -15.50
CA PRO A 47 -7.11 9.60 -14.54
C PRO A 47 -6.60 8.25 -15.03
N TYR A 48 -5.33 7.95 -14.78
CA TYR A 48 -4.81 6.60 -15.05
C TYR A 48 -5.27 5.66 -13.94
N GLU A 49 -6.08 4.67 -14.29
CA GLU A 49 -6.62 3.70 -13.35
C GLU A 49 -5.68 2.51 -13.17
N ILE A 50 -5.40 2.21 -11.90
CA ILE A 50 -4.74 1.00 -11.46
C ILE A 50 -5.81 0.07 -10.89
N THR A 51 -6.23 -0.91 -11.67
CA THR A 51 -7.30 -1.82 -11.26
C THR A 51 -6.83 -2.84 -10.22
N PRO A 52 -7.75 -3.46 -9.45
CA PRO A 52 -7.38 -4.53 -8.54
C PRO A 52 -6.69 -5.66 -9.31
N MET A 53 -5.77 -6.35 -8.64
CA MET A 53 -4.92 -7.39 -9.20
C MET A 53 -3.88 -6.92 -10.24
N MET A 54 -3.77 -5.63 -10.52
CA MET A 54 -2.71 -5.09 -11.37
C MET A 54 -1.44 -4.78 -10.56
N PRO A 55 -0.32 -5.48 -10.80
CA PRO A 55 0.97 -5.09 -10.25
C PRO A 55 1.33 -3.67 -10.65
N HIS A 56 1.86 -2.88 -9.72
CA HIS A 56 2.36 -1.55 -10.02
C HIS A 56 3.42 -1.07 -9.02
N THR A 57 4.23 -0.11 -9.46
CA THR A 57 5.12 0.73 -8.66
C THR A 57 5.30 2.06 -9.38
N PHE A 58 5.62 3.10 -8.62
CA PHE A 58 5.88 4.44 -9.14
C PHE A 58 7.38 4.73 -9.06
N TRP A 59 7.88 5.55 -9.98
CA TRP A 59 9.27 6.00 -9.95
C TRP A 59 9.40 7.40 -10.58
N PRO A 60 10.35 8.22 -10.11
CA PRO A 60 10.59 9.53 -10.69
C PRO A 60 11.16 9.39 -12.12
N ASP A 61 10.55 10.05 -13.11
CA ASP A 61 11.09 10.06 -14.47
C ASP A 61 12.42 10.83 -14.49
N PRO A 62 13.56 10.21 -14.85
CA PRO A 62 14.85 10.91 -14.91
C PRO A 62 14.89 12.02 -15.97
N ALA A 63 13.93 12.03 -16.91
CA ALA A 63 13.79 13.09 -17.91
C ALA A 63 12.89 14.26 -17.45
N ALA A 64 12.37 14.24 -16.21
CA ALA A 64 11.59 15.35 -15.68
C ALA A 64 12.44 16.63 -15.59
N THR A 65 11.97 17.71 -16.20
CA THR A 65 12.63 19.03 -16.20
C THR A 65 12.16 19.94 -15.07
N GLU A 66 11.16 19.52 -14.32
CA GLU A 66 10.56 20.24 -13.20
C GLU A 66 10.10 19.26 -12.11
N ASP A 67 9.77 19.80 -10.93
CA ASP A 67 9.23 19.01 -9.83
C ASP A 67 7.89 18.37 -10.21
N THR A 68 7.80 17.07 -9.95
CA THR A 68 6.62 16.27 -10.29
C THR A 68 5.65 16.26 -9.12
N THR A 69 4.43 16.72 -9.39
CA THR A 69 3.31 16.68 -8.44
C THR A 69 2.20 15.83 -9.02
N PHE A 70 1.71 14.86 -8.26
CA PHE A 70 0.60 14.01 -8.66
C PHE A 70 -0.27 13.64 -7.46
N LEU A 71 -1.50 13.25 -7.74
CA LEU A 71 -2.48 12.75 -6.79
C LEU A 71 -2.64 11.25 -7.00
N ILE A 72 -2.65 10.50 -5.90
CA ILE A 72 -3.09 9.10 -5.87
C ILE A 72 -4.37 9.05 -5.04
N LYS A 73 -5.43 8.50 -5.61
CA LYS A 73 -6.69 8.25 -4.92
C LYS A 73 -6.88 6.74 -4.81
N ALA A 74 -6.86 6.22 -3.58
CA ALA A 74 -7.19 4.83 -3.31
C ALA A 74 -8.70 4.66 -3.22
N HIS A 75 -9.25 3.68 -3.94
CA HIS A 75 -10.66 3.33 -3.97
C HIS A 75 -10.83 1.88 -3.50
N PRO A 76 -11.49 1.63 -2.36
CA PRO A 76 -11.83 0.27 -1.98
C PRO A 76 -12.83 -0.31 -2.99
N SER A 77 -12.60 -1.53 -3.45
CA SER A 77 -13.46 -2.16 -4.46
C SER A 77 -14.54 -3.07 -3.87
N LEU A 78 -14.64 -3.18 -2.53
CA LEU A 78 -15.61 -4.03 -1.82
C LEU A 78 -16.11 -3.39 -0.53
N ASP A 79 -17.40 -3.59 -0.24
CA ASP A 79 -18.02 -3.26 1.05
C ASP A 79 -17.23 -3.93 2.20
N GLY A 80 -16.71 -3.11 3.13
CA GLY A 80 -15.98 -3.57 4.31
C GLY A 80 -14.45 -3.40 4.28
N MET A 81 -13.84 -3.00 3.16
CA MET A 81 -12.42 -2.57 3.12
C MET A 81 -12.23 -1.17 3.73
N ASP A 82 -13.22 -0.27 3.57
CA ASP A 82 -13.21 1.10 4.09
C ASP A 82 -12.90 1.16 5.60
N ALA A 83 -13.42 0.20 6.37
CA ALA A 83 -13.23 0.16 7.82
C ALA A 83 -11.81 -0.27 8.25
N ARG A 84 -11.00 -0.84 7.34
CA ARG A 84 -9.68 -1.42 7.65
C ARG A 84 -8.51 -0.54 7.25
N MET A 85 -8.66 0.25 6.18
CA MET A 85 -7.62 1.14 5.64
C MET A 85 -8.02 2.61 5.75
N ASP A 86 -8.45 3.01 6.92
CA ASP A 86 -8.86 4.39 7.19
C ASP A 86 -7.66 5.30 7.48
N ARG A 87 -7.93 6.58 7.78
CA ARG A 87 -6.91 7.57 8.16
C ARG A 87 -5.96 7.04 9.25
N LEU A 88 -6.49 6.39 10.29
CA LEU A 88 -5.70 5.91 11.44
C LEU A 88 -4.76 4.77 11.04
N PHE A 89 -5.19 3.88 10.14
CA PHE A 89 -4.34 2.86 9.55
C PHE A 89 -3.18 3.50 8.78
N PHE A 90 -3.45 4.41 7.86
CA PHE A 90 -2.41 5.07 7.07
C PHE A 90 -1.46 5.90 7.94
N GLN A 91 -1.98 6.61 8.95
CA GLN A 91 -1.16 7.34 9.90
C GLN A 91 -0.22 6.41 10.68
N SER A 92 -0.72 5.26 11.16
CA SER A 92 0.11 4.27 11.86
C SER A 92 1.17 3.66 10.93
N LEU A 93 0.78 3.30 9.70
CA LEU A 93 1.65 2.74 8.68
C LEU A 93 2.78 3.70 8.29
N LEU A 94 2.44 4.92 7.90
CA LEU A 94 3.41 5.89 7.39
C LEU A 94 4.38 6.33 8.49
N LYS A 95 3.90 6.55 9.72
CA LYS A 95 4.77 6.85 10.87
C LYS A 95 5.69 5.67 11.20
N TYR A 96 5.18 4.43 11.15
CA TYR A 96 6.00 3.24 11.37
C TYR A 96 7.14 3.13 10.34
N ILE A 97 6.81 3.29 9.05
CA ILE A 97 7.80 3.27 7.97
C ILE A 97 8.83 4.41 8.15
N SER A 98 8.37 5.62 8.49
CA SER A 98 9.26 6.76 8.75
C SER A 98 10.24 6.46 9.89
N ASP A 99 9.75 5.95 11.01
CA ASP A 99 10.59 5.63 12.16
C ASP A 99 11.60 4.51 11.86
N VAL A 100 11.20 3.50 11.07
CA VAL A 100 12.12 2.44 10.62
C VAL A 100 13.19 3.02 9.69
N ALA A 101 12.81 3.86 8.73
CA ALA A 101 13.74 4.50 7.80
C ALA A 101 14.71 5.45 8.50
N GLU A 102 14.23 6.18 9.51
CA GLU A 102 15.01 7.10 10.34
C GLU A 102 15.77 6.39 11.48
N LYS A 103 15.68 5.05 11.56
CA LYS A 103 16.33 4.21 12.58
C LYS A 103 15.89 4.50 14.02
N LYS A 104 14.71 5.10 14.18
CA LYS A 104 14.03 5.30 15.47
C LYS A 104 13.33 4.04 15.96
N GLU A 105 13.00 3.14 15.04
CA GLU A 105 12.39 1.83 15.32
C GLU A 105 13.11 0.74 14.53
N ARG A 106 13.11 -0.50 15.05
CA ARG A 106 13.59 -1.66 14.30
C ARG A 106 12.48 -2.21 13.42
N MET A 107 12.85 -2.60 12.20
CA MET A 107 11.93 -3.28 11.30
C MET A 107 11.49 -4.61 11.90
N ASP A 108 10.18 -4.75 12.14
CA ASP A 108 9.53 -5.96 12.63
C ASP A 108 8.77 -6.60 11.47
N ILE A 109 9.28 -7.74 11.02
CA ILE A 109 8.73 -8.45 9.87
C ILE A 109 7.27 -8.86 10.14
N LEU A 110 6.93 -9.31 11.36
CA LEU A 110 5.57 -9.72 11.69
C LEU A 110 4.61 -8.55 11.68
N GLN A 111 5.06 -7.35 12.10
CA GLN A 111 4.28 -6.12 11.99
C GLN A 111 4.01 -5.76 10.52
N ILE A 112 5.02 -5.86 9.65
CA ILE A 112 4.86 -5.62 8.21
C ILE A 112 3.88 -6.61 7.58
N MET A 113 4.01 -7.90 7.88
CA MET A 113 3.12 -8.94 7.36
C MET A 113 1.67 -8.73 7.80
N LEU A 114 1.45 -8.30 9.06
CA LEU A 114 0.14 -7.93 9.56
C LEU A 114 -0.48 -6.77 8.77
N ILE A 115 0.28 -5.69 8.58
CA ILE A 115 -0.15 -4.50 7.83
C ILE A 115 -0.50 -4.87 6.39
N GLN A 116 0.40 -5.56 5.68
CA GLN A 116 0.19 -5.97 4.28
C GLN A 116 -1.02 -6.89 4.13
N HIS A 117 -1.21 -7.83 5.07
CA HIS A 117 -2.35 -8.73 5.04
C HIS A 117 -3.67 -7.99 5.25
N VAL A 118 -3.74 -7.04 6.19
CA VAL A 118 -4.97 -6.27 6.43
C VAL A 118 -5.29 -5.32 5.28
N SER A 119 -4.28 -4.77 4.60
CA SER A 119 -4.48 -3.92 3.42
C SER A 119 -4.71 -4.70 2.12
N ALA A 120 -4.92 -6.02 2.20
CA ALA A 120 -5.11 -6.88 1.03
C ALA A 120 -4.05 -6.64 -0.06
N THR A 121 -2.80 -6.44 0.35
CA THR A 121 -1.70 -6.02 -0.52
C THR A 121 -0.56 -7.04 -0.44
N ALA A 122 -0.05 -7.47 -1.60
CA ALA A 122 1.07 -8.39 -1.67
C ALA A 122 2.23 -7.80 -2.47
N MET A 123 3.45 -8.12 -2.05
CA MET A 123 4.64 -7.86 -2.86
C MET A 123 4.69 -8.83 -4.05
N VAL A 124 5.16 -8.36 -5.20
CA VAL A 124 5.46 -9.25 -6.33
C VAL A 124 6.91 -9.70 -6.24
N MET A 125 7.14 -10.98 -5.92
CA MET A 125 8.47 -11.59 -5.90
C MET A 125 8.85 -12.12 -7.27
N PHE A 126 10.13 -11.98 -7.62
CA PHE A 126 10.70 -12.45 -8.89
C PHE A 126 9.90 -11.97 -10.12
N PRO A 127 9.75 -10.65 -10.32
CA PRO A 127 8.88 -10.10 -11.36
C PRO A 127 9.17 -10.63 -12.76
N GLY A 128 10.45 -10.84 -13.11
CA GLY A 128 10.87 -11.38 -14.43
C GLY A 128 10.66 -12.88 -14.63
N ALA A 129 10.31 -13.65 -13.59
CA ALA A 129 10.09 -15.09 -13.68
C ALA A 129 8.66 -15.41 -14.12
N TRP A 130 8.29 -15.04 -15.35
CA TRP A 130 6.94 -15.16 -15.90
C TRP A 130 6.37 -16.59 -15.85
N PHE A 131 7.24 -17.61 -15.95
CA PHE A 131 6.86 -19.02 -15.87
C PHE A 131 6.24 -19.42 -14.51
N LEU A 132 6.48 -18.64 -13.45
CA LEU A 132 5.85 -18.86 -12.14
C LEU A 132 4.38 -18.41 -12.11
N GLY A 133 3.93 -17.65 -13.12
CA GLY A 133 2.55 -17.20 -13.22
C GLY A 133 2.08 -16.48 -11.95
N PRO A 134 0.91 -16.87 -11.38
CA PRO A 134 0.37 -16.31 -10.13
C PRO A 134 1.21 -16.56 -8.86
N LEU A 135 2.14 -17.53 -8.87
CA LEU A 135 2.93 -17.86 -7.67
C LEU A 135 3.78 -16.68 -7.17
N ARG A 136 4.12 -15.75 -8.06
CA ARG A 136 4.90 -14.52 -7.77
C ARG A 136 4.28 -13.63 -6.70
N TRP A 137 2.96 -13.67 -6.52
CA TRP A 137 2.24 -12.88 -5.51
C TRP A 137 1.41 -13.75 -4.56
N TRP A 138 0.96 -14.93 -5.00
CA TRP A 138 0.15 -15.83 -4.17
C TRP A 138 0.94 -16.42 -3.00
N ILE A 139 2.20 -16.82 -3.23
CA ILE A 139 3.07 -17.30 -2.15
C ILE A 139 3.35 -16.19 -1.13
N PRO A 140 3.81 -14.98 -1.52
CA PRO A 140 3.92 -13.84 -0.61
C PRO A 140 2.64 -13.61 0.20
N TRP A 141 1.48 -13.63 -0.46
CA TRP A 141 0.19 -13.41 0.21
C TRP A 141 -0.11 -14.46 1.29
N LYS A 142 0.15 -15.74 1.02
CA LYS A 142 -0.05 -16.81 2.00
C LYS A 142 0.94 -16.72 3.17
N LEU A 143 2.19 -16.35 2.89
CA LEU A 143 3.20 -16.09 3.93
C LEU A 143 2.81 -14.89 4.80
N GLN A 144 2.31 -13.81 4.20
CA GLN A 144 1.78 -12.65 4.90
C GLN A 144 0.59 -13.00 5.79
N ALA A 145 -0.34 -13.83 5.30
CA ALA A 145 -1.50 -14.29 6.08
C ALA A 145 -1.07 -15.11 7.31
N LEU A 146 -0.11 -16.02 7.14
CA LEU A 146 0.47 -16.80 8.25
C LEU A 146 1.18 -15.89 9.25
N GLY A 147 2.05 -15.00 8.75
CA GLY A 147 2.76 -14.01 9.58
C GLY A 147 1.81 -13.09 10.35
N SER A 148 0.71 -12.66 9.72
CA SER A 148 -0.34 -11.86 10.34
C SER A 148 -1.04 -12.60 11.47
N THR A 149 -1.31 -13.90 11.30
CA THR A 149 -1.90 -14.73 12.36
C THR A 149 -0.94 -14.85 13.55
N ILE A 150 0.35 -15.10 13.30
CA ILE A 150 1.38 -15.16 14.35
C ILE A 150 1.52 -13.81 15.05
N ALA A 151 1.52 -12.70 14.30
CA ALA A 151 1.58 -11.35 14.83
C ALA A 151 0.42 -11.07 15.80
N GLN A 152 -0.80 -11.43 15.40
CA GLN A 152 -1.99 -11.26 16.23
C GLN A 152 -1.93 -12.12 17.50
N TRP A 153 -1.42 -13.36 17.42
CA TRP A 153 -1.17 -14.20 18.61
C TRP A 153 -0.14 -13.60 19.57
N GLN A 154 0.82 -12.84 19.04
CA GLN A 154 1.77 -12.05 19.86
C GLN A 154 1.20 -10.72 20.36
N GLY A 155 -0.10 -10.46 20.13
CA GLY A 155 -0.77 -9.23 20.55
C GLY A 155 -0.50 -8.01 19.68
N LYS A 156 0.14 -8.17 18.51
CA LYS A 156 0.36 -7.07 17.57
C LYS A 156 -0.97 -6.58 16.99
N LYS A 157 -1.03 -5.29 16.73
CA LYS A 157 -2.20 -4.59 16.19
C LYS A 157 -1.78 -3.78 14.97
N THR A 158 -2.71 -3.55 14.05
CA THR A 158 -2.48 -2.68 12.89
C THR A 158 -2.33 -1.22 13.30
N LEU A 159 -3.06 -0.79 14.33
CA LEU A 159 -2.94 0.52 14.94
C LEU A 159 -1.89 0.49 16.04
N ILE A 160 -0.96 1.44 16.01
CA ILE A 160 0.15 1.53 16.95
C ILE A 160 -0.08 2.75 17.83
N GLN A 161 -0.39 2.53 19.11
CA GLN A 161 -0.84 3.58 20.05
C GLN A 161 0.05 4.83 20.05
N ARG A 162 1.38 4.68 20.07
CA ARG A 162 2.31 5.82 20.10
C ARG A 162 2.24 6.73 18.85
N TYR A 163 1.62 6.27 17.77
CA TYR A 163 1.46 7.02 16.52
C TYR A 163 0.15 7.79 16.42
N LEU A 164 -0.74 7.59 17.38
CA LEU A 164 -2.07 8.19 17.44
C LEU A 164 -2.14 9.20 18.58
N SER A 165 -2.99 10.22 18.45
CA SER A 165 -3.32 11.09 19.58
C SER A 165 -4.11 10.29 20.62
N LYS A 166 -4.28 10.86 21.82
CA LYS A 166 -5.10 10.23 22.84
C LYS A 166 -6.56 10.09 22.36
N GLU A 167 -7.11 11.11 21.70
CA GLU A 167 -8.47 11.03 21.16
C GLU A 167 -8.59 9.96 20.06
N ASP A 168 -7.66 9.96 19.09
CA ASP A 168 -7.63 8.98 18.00
C ASP A 168 -7.51 7.54 18.54
N TRP A 169 -6.75 7.34 19.62
CA TRP A 169 -6.59 6.02 20.23
C TRP A 169 -7.87 5.57 20.95
N GLU A 170 -8.53 6.46 21.68
CA GLU A 170 -9.78 6.18 22.37
C GLU A 170 -10.91 5.86 21.37
N GLU A 171 -10.98 6.60 20.26
CA GLU A 171 -11.91 6.32 19.15
C GLU A 171 -11.64 4.94 18.52
N ALA A 172 -10.37 4.57 18.39
CA ALA A 172 -9.96 3.31 17.78
C ALA A 172 -10.11 2.08 18.69
N GLN A 173 -10.30 2.24 20.00
CA GLN A 173 -10.37 1.14 20.98
C GLN A 173 -11.31 -0.02 20.57
N PRO A 174 -12.54 0.24 20.08
CA PRO A 174 -13.45 -0.84 19.67
C PRO A 174 -12.89 -1.71 18.53
N ARG A 175 -12.06 -1.14 17.65
CA ARG A 175 -11.38 -1.84 16.54
C ARG A 175 -10.18 -2.63 17.05
N VAL A 176 -9.42 -2.05 17.99
CA VAL A 176 -8.25 -2.68 18.61
C VAL A 176 -8.67 -3.90 19.45
N ASP A 177 -9.77 -3.82 20.18
CA ASP A 177 -10.27 -4.89 21.05
C ASP A 177 -11.02 -6.02 20.33
N GLY A 178 -11.18 -5.93 19.00
CA GLY A 178 -11.94 -6.90 18.22
C GLY A 178 -13.45 -6.87 18.50
N ARG A 179 -13.98 -5.76 19.05
CA ARG A 179 -15.41 -5.57 19.34
C ARG A 179 -16.18 -4.90 18.21
N SER A 180 -15.51 -4.47 17.16
CA SER A 180 -16.16 -4.08 15.91
C SER A 180 -16.76 -5.33 15.27
N LYS A 181 -18.10 -5.44 15.35
CA LYS A 181 -18.85 -6.27 14.41
C LYS A 181 -18.47 -5.78 13.01
N ILE A 182 -18.04 -6.72 12.20
CA ILE A 182 -17.98 -6.59 10.75
C ILE A 182 -19.39 -6.14 10.34
N ALA A 183 -19.52 -4.88 9.90
CA ALA A 183 -20.67 -4.44 9.14
C ALA A 183 -20.46 -4.88 7.69
#